data_AF-A0A836EPR2-F1
#
_entry.id   AF-A0A836EPR2-F1
#
_cell.length_a   1.000
_cell.length_b   1.000
_cell.length_c   1.000
_cell.angle_alpha   90.00
_cell.angle_beta   90.00
_cell.angle_gamma   90.00
#
_symmetry.space_group_name_H-M   'P 1'
#
loop_
_entity.id
_entity.type
_entity.pdbx_description
1 polymer ?
#
loop_
_entity_poly.entity_id
_entity_poly.type
_entity_poly.pdbx_seq_one_letter_code
_entity_poly.pdbx_strand_id
1 'polypeptide(L)'
;MDFTNIKTQETLSKLLQGDKVDVVLSDMAPNASGVREIDHDNIMLLAYAALRFALQISKVQSTFVVKIWDGGKTQQFGQNLLKFYSSVRAIRPDATRDESTETFFLARRFKGLKTS
;
A
#
# COMPACT_ATOMS: atom_id res chain seq x y z
N MET A 1 5.19 -16.74 -1.98
CA MET A 1 4.58 -16.27 -3.24
C MET A 1 4.92 -14.80 -3.36
N ASP A 2 5.51 -14.37 -4.47
CA ASP A 2 5.91 -12.96 -4.68
C ASP A 2 4.73 -12.15 -5.20
N PHE A 3 4.29 -11.14 -4.44
CA PHE A 3 3.17 -10.28 -4.79
C PHE A 3 3.44 -9.39 -6.02
N THR A 4 4.70 -9.04 -6.29
CA THR A 4 5.04 -8.20 -7.45
C THR A 4 4.85 -8.95 -8.78
N ASN A 5 4.76 -10.28 -8.73
CA ASN A 5 4.44 -11.10 -9.88
C ASN A 5 2.95 -11.01 -10.23
N ILE A 6 2.65 -10.71 -11.49
CA ILE A 6 1.29 -10.59 -12.03
C ILE A 6 0.47 -11.86 -11.78
N LYS A 7 1.07 -13.06 -11.93
CA LYS A 7 0.36 -14.32 -11.72
C LYS A 7 -0.19 -14.45 -10.30
N THR A 8 0.56 -13.96 -9.30
CA THR A 8 0.13 -13.92 -7.91
C THR A 8 -1.09 -13.02 -7.74
N GLN A 9 -1.05 -11.82 -8.31
CA GLN A 9 -2.16 -10.87 -8.24
C GLN A 9 -3.42 -11.40 -8.94
N GLU A 10 -3.25 -12.08 -10.08
CA GLU A 10 -4.35 -12.75 -10.78
C GLU A 10 -4.97 -13.87 -9.95
N THR A 11 -4.17 -14.71 -9.29
CA THR A 11 -4.67 -15.74 -8.40
C THR A 11 -5.47 -15.13 -7.25
N LEU A 12 -4.97 -14.06 -6.61
CA LEU A 12 -5.69 -13.37 -5.55
C LEU A 12 -7.01 -12.77 -6.04
N SER A 13 -7.01 -12.14 -7.21
CA SER A 13 -8.21 -11.58 -7.82
C SER A 13 -9.26 -12.67 -8.13
N LYS A 14 -8.83 -13.84 -8.63
CA LYS A 14 -9.71 -14.98 -8.89
C LYS A 14 -10.33 -15.55 -7.61
N LEU A 15 -9.58 -15.58 -6.50
CA LEU A 15 -10.08 -16.04 -5.21
C LEU A 15 -11.20 -15.15 -4.65
N LEU A 16 -11.22 -13.87 -5.01
CA LEU A 16 -12.29 -12.95 -4.65
C LEU A 16 -13.58 -13.18 -5.47
N GLN A 17 -13.54 -13.99 -6.53
CA GLN A 17 -14.73 -14.36 -7.34
C GLN A 17 -15.55 -13.15 -7.85
N GLY A 18 -14.88 -12.02 -8.08
CA GLY A 18 -15.51 -10.77 -8.53
C GLY A 18 -16.01 -9.87 -7.40
N ASP A 19 -16.01 -10.34 -6.15
CA ASP A 19 -16.33 -9.51 -4.99
C ASP A 19 -15.29 -8.41 -4.81
N LYS A 20 -15.80 -7.25 -4.41
CA LYS A 20 -14.98 -6.11 -4.03
C LYS A 20 -14.73 -6.12 -2.52
N VAL A 21 -13.60 -5.59 -2.10
CA VAL A 21 -13.19 -5.60 -0.68
C VAL A 21 -13.39 -4.24 0.00
N ASP A 22 -13.71 -4.28 1.28
CA ASP A 22 -13.87 -3.10 2.13
C ASP A 22 -12.54 -2.59 2.70
N VAL A 23 -11.55 -3.49 2.83
CA VAL A 23 -10.22 -3.17 3.36
C VAL A 23 -9.15 -3.94 2.59
N VAL A 24 -8.07 -3.25 2.23
CA VAL A 24 -6.80 -3.87 1.79
C VAL A 24 -5.71 -3.47 2.77
N LEU A 25 -4.99 -4.45 3.31
CA LEU A 25 -3.87 -4.26 4.23
C LEU A 25 -2.62 -4.91 3.65
N SER A 26 -1.56 -4.12 3.52
CA SER A 26 -0.24 -4.58 3.08
C SER A 26 0.78 -4.34 4.18
N ASP A 27 1.21 -5.43 4.81
CA ASP A 27 2.34 -5.44 5.75
C ASP A 27 3.65 -5.91 5.10
N MET A 28 3.67 -5.96 3.76
CA MET A 28 4.82 -6.48 3.02
C MET A 28 6.03 -5.54 3.12
N ALA A 29 7.21 -6.14 3.19
CA ALA A 29 8.49 -5.46 3.09
C ALA A 29 9.44 -6.27 2.17
N PRO A 30 10.28 -5.61 1.37
CA PRO A 30 11.33 -6.29 0.62
C PRO A 30 12.42 -6.81 1.56
N ASN A 31 13.27 -7.73 1.06
CA ASN A 31 14.49 -8.10 1.76
C ASN A 31 15.38 -6.84 1.91
N ALA A 32 15.84 -6.58 3.13
CA ALA A 32 16.74 -5.47 3.41
C ALA A 32 18.12 -5.75 2.80
N SER A 33 18.59 -4.83 1.97
CA SER A 33 19.96 -4.79 1.45
C SER A 33 20.94 -4.19 2.46
N GLY A 34 20.43 -3.44 3.44
CA GLY A 34 21.25 -2.66 4.38
C GLY A 34 21.62 -1.28 3.85
N VAL A 35 21.31 -0.98 2.58
CA VAL A 35 21.50 0.34 1.98
C VAL A 35 20.18 1.08 2.01
N ARG A 36 20.07 2.07 2.90
CA ARG A 36 18.82 2.80 3.19
C ARG A 36 18.08 3.30 1.95
N GLU A 37 18.79 3.86 0.97
CA GLU A 37 18.18 4.38 -0.26
C GLU A 37 17.59 3.28 -1.13
N ILE A 38 18.32 2.17 -1.31
CA ILE A 38 17.86 1.01 -2.07
C ILE A 38 16.66 0.36 -1.38
N ASP A 39 16.74 0.22 -0.05
CA ASP A 39 15.66 -0.34 0.76
C ASP A 39 14.39 0.51 0.70
N HIS A 40 14.55 1.84 0.75
CA HIS A 40 13.45 2.78 0.55
C HIS A 40 12.83 2.65 -0.84
N ASP A 41 13.64 2.59 -1.89
CA ASP A 41 13.14 2.47 -3.26
C ASP A 41 12.40 1.16 -3.49
N ASN A 42 12.90 0.06 -2.94
CA ASN A 42 12.27 -1.25 -3.03
C ASN A 42 10.92 -1.30 -2.30
N ILE A 43 10.82 -0.75 -1.09
CA ILE A 43 9.54 -0.73 -0.37
C ILE A 43 8.52 0.21 -1.04
N MET A 44 8.98 1.31 -1.63
CA MET A 44 8.10 2.18 -2.42
C MET A 44 7.56 1.45 -3.65
N LEU A 45 8.39 0.71 -4.37
CA LEU A 45 7.95 -0.09 -5.53
C LEU A 45 6.85 -1.09 -5.14
N LEU A 46 7.04 -1.76 -4.00
CA LEU A 46 6.06 -2.69 -3.44
C LEU A 46 4.77 -1.98 -3.00
N ALA A 47 4.88 -0.82 -2.35
CA ALA A 47 3.73 -0.02 -1.94
C ALA A 47 2.90 0.47 -3.14
N TYR A 48 3.54 0.88 -4.24
CA TYR A 48 2.84 1.23 -5.48
C TYR A 48 2.18 0.01 -6.14
N ALA A 49 2.82 -1.17 -6.12
CA ALA A 49 2.19 -2.39 -6.60
C ALA A 49 0.94 -2.74 -5.78
N ALA A 50 1.02 -2.65 -4.45
CA ALA A 50 -0.09 -2.88 -3.55
C ALA A 50 -1.23 -1.87 -3.79
N LEU A 51 -0.92 -0.58 -3.97
CA LEU A 51 -1.90 0.44 -4.31
C LEU A 51 -2.62 0.12 -5.62
N ARG A 52 -1.87 -0.19 -6.70
CA ARG A 52 -2.46 -0.51 -8.01
C ARG A 52 -3.44 -1.66 -7.92
N PHE A 53 -3.07 -2.72 -7.21
CA PHE A 53 -3.95 -3.86 -6.99
C PHE A 53 -5.18 -3.47 -6.15
N ALA A 54 -4.98 -2.74 -5.04
CA ALA A 54 -6.06 -2.29 -4.16
C ALA A 54 -7.12 -1.47 -4.91
N LEU A 55 -6.71 -0.58 -5.81
CA LEU A 55 -7.62 0.23 -6.62
C LEU A 55 -8.51 -0.61 -7.54
N GLN A 56 -8.05 -1.78 -7.99
CA GLN A 56 -8.81 -2.66 -8.88
C GLN A 56 -9.86 -3.48 -8.12
N ILE A 57 -9.56 -3.89 -6.88
CA ILE A 57 -10.39 -4.82 -6.11
C ILE A 57 -11.25 -4.15 -5.02
N SER A 58 -11.05 -2.86 -4.76
CA SER A 58 -11.76 -2.15 -3.69
C SER A 58 -13.17 -1.70 -4.05
N LYS A 59 -14.06 -1.71 -3.05
CA LYS A 59 -15.34 -0.96 -3.08
C LYS A 59 -15.08 0.53 -2.94
N VAL A 60 -15.99 1.36 -3.46
CA VAL A 60 -16.06 2.78 -3.04
C VAL A 60 -16.25 2.83 -1.52
N GLN A 61 -15.67 3.83 -0.86
CA GLN A 61 -15.56 3.97 0.60
C GLN A 61 -14.58 3.02 1.30
N SER A 62 -13.87 2.13 0.57
CA SER A 62 -12.90 1.23 1.20
C SER A 62 -11.72 1.94 1.88
N THR A 63 -10.97 1.16 2.66
CA THR A 63 -9.74 1.58 3.34
C THR A 63 -8.54 0.80 2.79
N PHE A 64 -7.42 1.50 2.62
CA PHE A 64 -6.14 0.92 2.26
C PHE A 64 -5.09 1.26 3.33
N VAL A 65 -4.38 0.23 3.81
CA VAL A 65 -3.29 0.36 4.77
C VAL A 65 -2.04 -0.25 4.15
N VAL A 66 -0.92 0.48 4.19
CA VAL A 66 0.32 0.01 3.58
C VAL A 66 1.53 0.40 4.42
N LYS A 67 2.40 -0.58 4.70
CA LYS A 67 3.69 -0.39 5.33
C LYS A 67 4.62 0.40 4.41
N ILE A 68 5.36 1.33 5.01
CA ILE A 68 6.40 2.13 4.37
C ILE A 68 7.59 2.31 5.32
N TRP A 69 8.74 2.66 4.74
CA TRP A 69 9.86 3.20 5.49
C TRP A 69 10.09 4.64 5.09
N ASP A 70 10.35 5.50 6.07
CA ASP A 70 10.51 6.92 5.84
C ASP A 70 11.73 7.24 4.98
N GLY A 71 11.56 8.16 4.02
CA GLY A 71 12.55 8.49 3.01
C GLY A 71 12.02 9.45 1.95
N GLY A 72 12.85 9.78 0.97
CA GLY A 72 12.61 10.90 0.05
C GLY A 72 11.31 10.84 -0.76
N LYS A 73 10.77 9.64 -1.04
CA LYS A 73 9.56 9.45 -1.86
C LYS A 73 8.28 9.29 -1.03
N THR A 74 8.39 9.21 0.30
CA THR A 74 7.25 8.98 1.21
C THR A 74 6.17 10.05 1.08
N GLN A 75 6.57 11.33 1.07
CA GLN A 75 5.62 12.44 0.96
C GLN A 75 4.86 12.41 -0.37
N GLN A 76 5.57 12.17 -1.48
CA GLN A 76 4.97 12.07 -2.81
C GLN A 76 3.99 10.89 -2.90
N PHE A 77 4.33 9.75 -2.30
CA PHE A 77 3.42 8.61 -2.23
C PHE A 77 2.14 8.94 -1.46
N GLY A 78 2.24 9.61 -0.32
CA GLY A 78 1.08 10.11 0.44
C GLY A 78 0.19 11.04 -0.38
N GLN A 79 0.78 11.96 -1.15
CA GLN A 79 0.03 12.83 -2.07
C GLN A 79 -0.65 12.06 -3.20
N ASN A 80 0.02 11.03 -3.74
CA ASN A 80 -0.58 10.15 -4.73
C ASN A 80 -1.78 9.37 -4.17
N LEU A 81 -1.72 8.92 -2.92
CA LEU A 81 -2.86 8.29 -2.26
C LEU A 81 -4.07 9.24 -2.16
N LEU A 82 -3.86 10.53 -1.87
CA LEU A 82 -4.94 11.52 -1.80
C LEU A 82 -5.68 11.74 -3.13
N LYS A 83 -5.08 11.38 -4.27
CA LYS A 83 -5.77 11.39 -5.57
C LYS A 83 -6.92 10.37 -5.60
N PHE A 84 -6.76 9.24 -4.92
CA PHE A 84 -7.71 8.12 -4.92
C PHE A 84 -8.55 8.05 -3.65
N TYR A 85 -8.04 8.50 -2.52
CA TYR A 85 -8.69 8.42 -1.21
C TYR A 85 -9.04 9.81 -0.68
N SER A 86 -10.04 9.92 0.18
CA SER A 86 -10.50 11.21 0.72
C SER A 86 -9.62 11.72 1.85
N SER A 87 -8.98 10.82 2.60
CA SER A 87 -8.04 11.17 3.67
C SER A 87 -6.90 10.18 3.73
N VAL A 88 -5.69 10.67 3.99
CA VAL A 88 -4.48 9.86 4.16
C VAL A 88 -3.75 10.34 5.41
N ARG A 89 -3.36 9.40 6.29
CA ARG A 89 -2.56 9.71 7.49
C ARG A 89 -1.39 8.73 7.60
N ALA A 90 -0.21 9.24 7.93
CA ALA A 90 0.88 8.40 8.39
C ALA A 90 0.60 8.00 9.85
N ILE A 91 0.77 6.72 10.17
CA ILE A 91 0.54 6.14 11.48
C ILE A 91 1.78 5.35 11.86
N ARG A 92 2.29 5.62 13.06
CA ARG A 92 3.28 4.78 13.73
C ARG A 92 2.55 4.03 14.84
N PRO A 93 2.51 2.68 14.83
CA PRO A 93 1.87 1.92 15.90
C PRO A 93 2.63 2.10 17.23
N ASP A 94 1.90 2.25 18.34
CA ASP A 94 2.50 2.39 19.68
C ASP A 94 3.35 1.19 20.10
N ALA A 95 3.14 0.02 19.47
CA ALA A 95 3.90 -1.20 19.70
C ALA A 95 5.23 -1.29 18.92
N THR A 96 5.60 -0.25 18.15
CA THR A 96 6.90 -0.24 17.46
C THR A 96 8.04 -0.01 18.45
N ARG A 97 8.98 -0.95 18.49
CA ARG A 97 10.24 -0.80 19.24
C ARG A 97 11.01 0.43 18.72
N ASP A 98 11.75 1.13 19.58
CA ASP A 98 12.46 2.37 19.23
C ASP A 98 13.36 2.25 17.99
N GLU A 99 13.93 1.05 17.75
CA GLU A 99 14.83 0.76 16.63
C GLU A 99 14.10 0.47 15.31
N SER A 100 12.78 0.23 15.34
CA SER A 100 11.99 -0.05 14.14
C SER A 100 11.14 1.15 13.76
N THR A 101 11.49 1.78 12.63
CA THR A 101 10.78 2.92 12.02
C THR A 101 9.59 2.47 11.18
N GLU A 102 8.83 1.46 11.61
CA GLU A 102 7.67 0.98 10.84
C GLU A 102 6.56 2.03 10.86
N THR A 103 6.36 2.65 9.70
CA THR A 103 5.31 3.62 9.47
C THR A 103 4.31 3.01 8.49
N PHE A 104 3.04 3.32 8.67
CA PHE A 104 1.99 2.92 7.75
C PHE A 104 1.28 4.15 7.21
N PHE A 105 0.85 4.10 5.96
CA PHE A 105 -0.19 5.01 5.50
C PHE A 105 -1.56 4.37 5.68
N LEU A 106 -2.46 5.07 6.37
CA LEU A 106 -3.89 4.80 6.43
C LEU A 106 -4.62 5.73 5.45
N ALA A 107 -5.03 5.19 4.32
CA ALA A 107 -5.83 5.86 3.31
C ALA A 107 -7.29 5.40 3.42
N ARG A 108 -8.23 6.34 3.60
CA ARG A 108 -9.65 6.02 3.85
C ARG A 108 -10.56 6.66 2.83
N ARG A 109 -11.73 6.04 2.66
CA ARG A 109 -12.81 6.50 1.79
C ARG A 109 -12.34 6.58 0.33
N PHE A 110 -12.07 5.42 -0.25
CA PHE A 110 -11.77 5.30 -1.68
C PHE A 110 -12.86 5.98 -2.52
N LYS A 111 -12.45 6.85 -3.45
CA LYS A 111 -13.35 7.69 -4.26
C LYS A 111 -13.92 6.96 -5.47
N GLY A 112 -13.42 5.76 -5.78
CA GLY A 112 -13.66 5.08 -7.06
C GLY A 112 -12.70 5.57 -8.15
N LEU A 113 -12.51 4.75 -9.19
CA LEU A 113 -11.80 5.16 -10.39
C LEU A 113 -12.77 5.95 -11.26
N LYS A 114 -12.39 7.17 -11.66
CA LYS A 114 -13.13 7.88 -12.71
C LYS A 114 -12.86 7.17 -14.03
N THR A 115 -13.86 6.49 -14.57
CA THR A 115 -13.85 6.10 -15.98
C THR A 115 -14.27 7.34 -16.76
N SER A 116 -13.31 8.01 -17.40
CA SER A 116 -13.60 9.00 -18.44
C SER A 116 -13.91 8.28 -19.75
#